data_AF-A0AAU4RMR9-F1
#
_entry.id   AF-A0AAU4RMR9-F1
#
_cell.length_a   1.000
_cell.length_b   1.000
_cell.length_c   1.000
_cell.angle_alpha   90.00
_cell.angle_beta   90.00
_cell.angle_gamma   90.00
#
_symmetry.space_group_name_H-M   'P 1'
#
loop_
_entity.id
_entity.type
_entity.pdbx_description
1 polymer ?
#
loop_
_entity_poly.entity_id
_entity_poly.type
_entity_poly.pdbx_seq_one_letter_code
_entity_poly.pdbx_strand_id
1 'polypeptide(L)'
;MTGRTLETLGLAEAPRDHPLLYPGAWPRESGVLHGDRLLPLDRPVHEGRSPVLAVGSNANPGQLRDKMAEFGITSPIPMVRSRVTGIGVGVSAHVSRLGYVSASPFHAPAAVRELFVIWLDEEQLRVVDASEGVPLPKGNFRRAWLSAPEVRIEVADGVTLPGGYAYVNRHGVLRDGSGAPRAHPGQRELLSELLAGSARWRELFGVTPEEFCARARADHRLCERGTRLFADEKRVTASGLESYLTGRHGESPGPGASSSPSSP
;
A
#
# COMPACT_ATOMS: atom_id res chain seq x y z
N MET A 1 -3.02 -11.59 -27.54
CA MET A 1 -3.30 -11.61 -26.09
C MET A 1 -4.66 -10.97 -25.85
N THR A 2 -5.64 -11.73 -25.36
CA THR A 2 -7.02 -11.25 -25.13
C THR A 2 -7.24 -10.95 -23.65
N GLY A 3 -6.91 -9.72 -23.21
CA GLY A 3 -7.34 -9.19 -21.91
C GLY A 3 -8.33 -8.04 -22.07
N ARG A 4 -9.10 -7.76 -21.02
CA ARG A 4 -10.05 -6.63 -21.00
C ARG A 4 -9.31 -5.33 -20.67
N THR A 5 -9.79 -4.20 -21.19
CA THR A 5 -9.20 -2.89 -20.87
C THR A 5 -9.58 -2.49 -19.44
N LEU A 6 -8.72 -1.71 -18.78
CA LEU A 6 -8.98 -1.20 -17.44
C LEU A 6 -10.28 -0.39 -17.38
N GLU A 7 -10.60 0.35 -18.45
CA GLU A 7 -11.84 1.12 -18.55
C GLU A 7 -13.07 0.22 -18.50
N THR A 8 -13.11 -0.84 -19.32
CA THR A 8 -14.23 -1.80 -19.32
C THR A 8 -14.39 -2.56 -18.00
N LEU A 9 -13.32 -2.60 -17.19
CA LEU A 9 -13.31 -3.24 -15.88
C LEU A 9 -13.63 -2.27 -14.73
N GLY A 10 -13.73 -0.96 -14.99
CA GLY A 10 -13.84 0.06 -13.93
C GLY A 10 -12.57 0.20 -13.08
N LEU A 11 -11.40 -0.09 -13.66
CA LEU A 11 -10.09 -0.11 -12.98
C LEU A 11 -9.14 0.99 -13.50
N ALA A 12 -9.59 1.84 -14.43
CA ALA A 12 -8.76 2.85 -15.09
C ALA A 12 -8.52 4.10 -14.24
N GLU A 13 -9.44 4.44 -13.33
CA GLU A 13 -9.34 5.65 -12.51
C GLU A 13 -8.33 5.45 -11.38
N ALA A 14 -7.37 6.38 -11.30
CA ALA A 14 -6.38 6.41 -10.25
C ALA A 14 -6.81 7.35 -9.11
N PRO A 15 -6.72 6.90 -7.85
CA PRO A 15 -7.00 7.75 -6.69
C PRO A 15 -6.00 8.91 -6.53
N ARG A 16 -4.86 8.92 -7.22
CA ARG A 16 -3.99 10.11 -7.30
C ARG A 16 -4.70 11.32 -7.91
N ASP A 17 -5.61 11.08 -8.87
CA ASP A 17 -6.34 12.14 -9.57
C ASP A 17 -7.70 12.40 -8.92
N HIS A 18 -8.30 11.36 -8.33
CA HIS A 18 -9.57 11.41 -7.62
C HIS A 18 -9.41 10.94 -6.16
N PRO A 19 -8.95 11.81 -5.24
CA PRO A 19 -8.51 11.38 -3.91
C PRO A 19 -9.60 10.73 -3.08
N LEU A 20 -10.86 11.18 -3.25
CA LEU A 20 -12.02 10.62 -2.56
C LEU A 20 -12.36 9.19 -2.98
N LEU A 21 -11.79 8.70 -4.09
CA LEU A 21 -11.91 7.30 -4.51
C LEU A 21 -10.88 6.40 -3.83
N TYR A 22 -9.89 6.93 -3.12
CA TYR A 22 -8.85 6.11 -2.49
C TYR A 22 -9.46 5.00 -1.60
N PRO A 23 -8.95 3.74 -1.69
CA PRO A 23 -7.73 3.31 -2.38
C PRO A 23 -7.88 3.04 -3.89
N GLY A 24 -9.01 3.38 -4.50
CA GLY A 24 -9.36 3.07 -5.87
C GLY A 24 -9.99 1.67 -5.99
N ALA A 25 -10.50 1.35 -7.17
CA ALA A 25 -11.04 0.03 -7.45
C ALA A 25 -9.92 -1.03 -7.52
N TRP A 26 -10.13 -2.18 -6.89
CA TRP A 26 -9.23 -3.33 -6.98
C TRP A 26 -9.77 -4.35 -7.98
N PRO A 27 -8.91 -5.11 -8.68
CA PRO A 27 -9.36 -6.23 -9.49
C PRO A 27 -10.13 -7.25 -8.65
N ARG A 28 -11.08 -7.96 -9.26
CA ARG A 28 -11.79 -9.08 -8.58
C ARG A 28 -10.96 -10.36 -8.56
N GLU A 29 -10.09 -10.52 -9.54
CA GLU A 29 -9.31 -11.72 -9.80
C GLU A 29 -7.84 -11.34 -10.01
N SER A 30 -6.97 -12.33 -9.90
CA SER A 30 -5.57 -12.17 -10.29
C SER A 30 -5.45 -11.83 -11.78
N GLY A 31 -4.40 -11.09 -12.15
CA GLY A 31 -4.15 -10.74 -13.54
C GLY A 31 -2.78 -10.10 -13.74
N VAL A 32 -2.46 -9.82 -14.99
CA VAL A 32 -1.23 -9.13 -15.38
C VAL A 32 -1.60 -7.77 -15.96
N LEU A 33 -1.25 -6.70 -15.25
CA LEU A 33 -1.38 -5.34 -15.74
C LEU A 33 -0.33 -5.12 -16.86
N HIS A 34 -0.79 -4.87 -18.07
CA HIS A 34 0.05 -4.57 -19.23
C HIS A 34 -0.56 -3.43 -20.02
N GLY A 35 0.04 -2.25 -19.92
CA GLY A 35 -0.51 -1.02 -20.51
C GLY A 35 -1.88 -0.69 -19.93
N ASP A 36 -2.89 -0.58 -20.78
CA ASP A 36 -4.28 -0.31 -20.43
C ASP A 36 -5.12 -1.58 -20.26
N ARG A 37 -4.51 -2.77 -20.17
CA ARG A 37 -5.21 -4.05 -20.06
C ARG A 37 -4.83 -4.83 -18.83
N LEU A 38 -5.81 -5.59 -18.32
CA LEU A 38 -5.59 -6.66 -17.37
C LEU A 38 -5.70 -8.00 -18.12
N LEU A 39 -4.56 -8.64 -18.33
CA LEU A 39 -4.45 -9.95 -18.98
C LEU A 39 -4.67 -11.07 -17.94
N PRO A 40 -5.07 -12.28 -18.37
CA PRO A 40 -5.09 -13.46 -17.50
C PRO A 40 -3.71 -13.72 -16.87
N LEU A 41 -3.71 -14.31 -15.67
CA LEU A 41 -2.50 -14.72 -14.98
C LEU A 41 -2.25 -16.21 -15.22
N ASP A 42 -1.04 -16.55 -15.67
CA ASP A 42 -0.67 -17.94 -15.97
C ASP A 42 -0.03 -18.68 -14.79
N ARG A 43 0.60 -17.96 -13.86
CA ARG A 43 1.27 -18.53 -12.67
C ARG A 43 1.17 -17.59 -11.46
N PRO A 44 1.05 -18.10 -10.22
CA PRO A 44 0.91 -17.25 -9.04
C PRO A 44 2.22 -16.73 -8.46
N VAL A 45 3.37 -17.27 -8.90
CA VAL A 45 4.71 -16.90 -8.42
C VAL A 45 5.56 -16.41 -9.59
N HIS A 46 6.26 -15.29 -9.37
CA HIS A 46 7.13 -14.69 -10.37
C HIS A 46 8.55 -14.56 -9.81
N GLU A 47 9.35 -15.62 -9.97
CA GLU A 47 10.76 -15.63 -9.60
C GLU A 47 11.53 -14.48 -10.29
N GLY A 48 12.53 -13.95 -9.58
CA GLY A 48 13.29 -12.77 -10.03
C GLY A 48 12.56 -11.43 -9.86
N ARG A 49 11.33 -11.43 -9.33
CA ARG A 49 10.58 -10.22 -8.98
C ARG A 49 10.36 -10.13 -7.48
N SER A 50 10.22 -8.90 -6.98
CA SER A 50 9.92 -8.61 -5.59
C SER A 50 8.42 -8.72 -5.33
N PRO A 51 7.95 -9.63 -4.45
CA PRO A 51 6.56 -9.67 -4.03
C PRO A 51 6.29 -8.51 -3.07
N VAL A 52 5.33 -7.66 -3.39
CA VAL A 52 4.91 -6.53 -2.56
C VAL A 52 3.43 -6.66 -2.21
N LEU A 53 3.12 -6.74 -0.91
CA LEU A 53 1.77 -6.74 -0.38
C LEU A 53 1.15 -5.35 -0.50
N ALA A 54 0.12 -5.23 -1.34
CA ALA A 54 -0.61 -4.00 -1.57
C ALA A 54 -1.87 -3.95 -0.70
N VAL A 55 -1.89 -3.01 0.25
CA VAL A 55 -3.03 -2.75 1.16
C VAL A 55 -3.79 -1.45 0.84
N GLY A 56 -3.41 -0.77 -0.23
CA GLY A 56 -3.87 0.57 -0.58
C GLY A 56 -3.88 0.79 -2.09
N SER A 57 -3.54 2.00 -2.54
CA SER A 57 -3.63 2.36 -3.96
C SER A 57 -2.70 1.58 -4.88
N ASN A 58 -1.66 0.90 -4.36
CA ASN A 58 -0.84 -0.03 -5.14
C ASN A 58 -1.61 -1.30 -5.59
N ALA A 59 -2.81 -1.57 -5.07
CA ALA A 59 -3.69 -2.62 -5.58
C ALA A 59 -4.65 -2.13 -6.69
N ASN A 60 -4.66 -0.83 -7.00
CA ASN A 60 -5.45 -0.25 -8.08
C ASN A 60 -4.63 -0.21 -9.39
N PRO A 61 -5.08 -0.85 -10.48
CA PRO A 61 -4.33 -0.90 -11.73
C PRO A 61 -4.12 0.47 -12.39
N GLY A 62 -5.12 1.36 -12.38
CA GLY A 62 -4.99 2.72 -12.88
C GLY A 62 -3.87 3.49 -12.19
N GLN A 63 -3.80 3.39 -10.86
CA GLN A 63 -2.75 4.00 -10.04
C GLN A 63 -1.36 3.49 -10.42
N LEU A 64 -1.20 2.17 -10.56
CA LEU A 64 0.07 1.58 -10.95
C LEU A 64 0.46 2.00 -12.36
N ARG A 65 -0.48 1.94 -13.32
CA ARG A 65 -0.27 2.38 -14.70
C ARG A 65 0.21 3.82 -14.74
N ASP A 66 -0.47 4.73 -14.03
CA ASP A 66 -0.11 6.14 -14.04
C ASP A 66 1.25 6.40 -13.38
N LYS A 67 1.60 5.63 -12.33
CA LYS A 67 2.96 5.66 -11.76
C LYS A 67 4.00 5.20 -12.79
N MET A 68 3.76 4.08 -13.48
CA MET A 68 4.72 3.54 -14.47
C MET A 68 4.86 4.43 -15.70
N ALA A 69 3.76 5.00 -16.19
CA ALA A 69 3.75 5.90 -17.34
C ALA A 69 4.58 7.17 -17.11
N GLU A 70 4.60 7.69 -15.88
CA GLU A 70 5.43 8.85 -15.50
C GLU A 70 6.94 8.60 -15.71
N PHE A 71 7.36 7.34 -15.73
CA PHE A 71 8.75 6.91 -15.94
C PHE A 71 8.96 6.14 -17.25
N GLY A 72 7.95 6.06 -18.14
CA GLY A 72 8.05 5.34 -19.41
C GLY A 72 8.17 3.82 -19.28
N ILE A 73 7.82 3.25 -18.11
CA ILE A 73 7.92 1.81 -17.86
C ILE A 73 6.71 1.10 -18.49
N THR A 74 6.99 0.17 -19.41
CA THR A 74 5.94 -0.61 -20.10
C THR A 74 5.94 -2.09 -19.72
N SER A 75 6.88 -2.53 -18.88
CA SER A 75 6.94 -3.94 -18.46
C SER A 75 5.68 -4.31 -17.66
N PRO A 76 5.14 -5.54 -17.84
CA PRO A 76 3.93 -5.95 -17.17
C PRO A 76 4.11 -6.10 -15.65
N ILE A 77 3.04 -5.90 -14.88
CA ILE A 77 2.99 -6.11 -13.43
C ILE A 77 1.97 -7.22 -13.11
N PRO A 78 2.44 -8.42 -12.70
CA PRO A 78 1.56 -9.43 -12.15
C PRO A 78 0.96 -8.97 -10.81
N MET A 79 -0.36 -9.08 -10.70
CA MET A 79 -1.16 -8.76 -9.52
C MET A 79 -1.89 -10.03 -9.09
N VAL A 80 -1.44 -10.64 -8.01
CA VAL A 80 -1.92 -11.94 -7.54
C VAL A 80 -2.81 -11.72 -6.33
N ARG A 81 -4.08 -12.13 -6.43
CA ARG A 81 -4.98 -12.16 -5.28
C ARG A 81 -4.48 -13.23 -4.30
N SER A 82 -4.34 -12.86 -3.04
CA SER A 82 -3.70 -13.68 -2.02
C SER A 82 -4.49 -13.64 -0.72
N ARG A 83 -4.59 -14.78 -0.06
CA ARG A 83 -5.11 -14.89 1.30
C ARG A 83 -3.98 -14.57 2.25
N VAL A 84 -4.14 -13.52 3.05
CA VAL A 84 -3.11 -13.02 3.96
C VAL A 84 -3.60 -13.13 5.39
N THR A 85 -2.79 -13.77 6.23
CA THR A 85 -3.03 -13.89 7.67
C THR A 85 -1.99 -13.06 8.43
N GLY A 86 -2.40 -12.39 9.50
CA GLY A 86 -1.51 -11.61 10.37
C GLY A 86 -1.50 -10.11 10.09
N ILE A 87 -2.22 -9.63 9.07
CA ILE A 87 -2.22 -8.23 8.64
C ILE A 87 -3.62 -7.64 8.59
N GLY A 88 -3.77 -6.50 9.26
CA GLY A 88 -4.89 -5.58 9.11
C GLY A 88 -4.55 -4.43 8.16
N VAL A 89 -5.59 -3.79 7.62
CA VAL A 89 -5.52 -2.57 6.80
C VAL A 89 -6.14 -1.45 7.58
N GLY A 90 -5.31 -0.53 8.03
CA GLY A 90 -5.69 0.62 8.83
C GLY A 90 -5.45 1.94 8.13
N VAL A 91 -5.66 3.03 8.86
CA VAL A 91 -5.42 4.38 8.36
C VAL A 91 -4.01 4.82 8.76
N SER A 92 -3.21 5.27 7.80
CA SER A 92 -1.90 5.84 8.08
C SER A 92 -2.01 7.14 8.89
N ALA A 93 -1.05 7.41 9.76
CA ALA A 93 -1.01 8.63 10.54
C ALA A 93 -0.37 9.81 9.78
N HIS A 94 -0.73 10.00 8.50
CA HIS A 94 -0.22 11.13 7.72
C HIS A 94 -1.21 11.61 6.66
N VAL A 95 -1.12 12.88 6.30
CA VAL A 95 -1.88 13.47 5.19
C VAL A 95 -1.03 13.39 3.93
N SER A 96 -1.52 12.67 2.92
CA SER A 96 -0.84 12.57 1.63
C SER A 96 -0.94 13.89 0.86
N ARG A 97 0.13 14.22 0.14
CA ARG A 97 0.18 15.32 -0.84
C ARG A 97 -0.77 15.10 -2.02
N LEU A 98 -1.31 13.88 -2.17
CA LEU A 98 -2.34 13.56 -3.15
C LEU A 98 -3.75 13.85 -2.64
N GLY A 99 -3.91 14.41 -1.42
CA GLY A 99 -5.20 14.87 -0.93
C GLY A 99 -6.05 13.82 -0.22
N TYR A 100 -5.45 12.72 0.22
CA TYR A 100 -6.11 11.67 0.97
C TYR A 100 -5.29 11.26 2.19
N VAL A 101 -5.86 10.48 3.10
CA VAL A 101 -5.12 9.86 4.20
C VAL A 101 -4.97 8.38 3.88
N SER A 102 -3.77 7.92 3.52
CA SER A 102 -3.63 6.61 2.90
C SER A 102 -3.91 5.46 3.88
N ALA A 103 -4.13 4.28 3.33
CA ALA A 103 -4.09 3.02 4.08
C ALA A 103 -2.65 2.71 4.53
N SER A 104 -2.52 1.96 5.62
CA SER A 104 -1.26 1.41 6.12
C SER A 104 -1.52 0.01 6.72
N PRO A 105 -0.61 -0.96 6.52
CA PRO A 105 -0.74 -2.24 7.19
C PRO A 105 -0.51 -2.08 8.70
N PHE A 106 -1.14 -2.94 9.49
CA PHE A 106 -0.85 -3.10 10.91
C PHE A 106 -0.89 -4.58 11.29
N HIS A 107 -0.17 -4.94 12.35
CA HIS A 107 -0.08 -6.30 12.85
C HIS A 107 -1.43 -6.72 13.47
N ALA A 108 -2.00 -7.81 12.96
CA ALA A 108 -3.27 -8.35 13.40
C ALA A 108 -3.23 -9.89 13.30
N PRO A 109 -2.67 -10.60 14.30
CA PRO A 109 -2.36 -12.04 14.22
C PRO A 109 -3.52 -12.93 13.77
N ALA A 110 -4.74 -12.64 14.24
CA ALA A 110 -5.93 -13.42 13.94
C ALA A 110 -6.66 -12.96 12.66
N ALA A 111 -6.26 -11.84 12.05
CA ALA A 111 -6.94 -11.32 10.88
C ALA A 111 -6.55 -12.13 9.64
N VAL A 112 -7.56 -12.56 8.89
CA VAL A 112 -7.43 -13.16 7.56
C VAL A 112 -8.14 -12.25 6.57
N ARG A 113 -7.47 -11.88 5.49
CA ARG A 113 -8.02 -11.00 4.45
C ARG A 113 -7.55 -11.41 3.06
N GLU A 114 -8.34 -11.07 2.05
CA GLU A 114 -7.89 -11.10 0.66
C GLU A 114 -7.24 -9.78 0.31
N LEU A 115 -5.98 -9.83 -0.14
CA LEU A 115 -5.17 -8.69 -0.57
C LEU A 115 -4.48 -9.04 -1.90
N PHE A 116 -3.78 -8.08 -2.49
CA PHE A 116 -2.98 -8.33 -3.68
C PHE A 116 -1.49 -8.34 -3.36
N VAL A 117 -0.78 -9.35 -3.86
CA VAL A 117 0.68 -9.31 -4.03
C VAL A 117 0.97 -8.83 -5.44
N ILE A 118 1.63 -7.68 -5.57
CA ILE A 118 2.14 -7.18 -6.84
C ILE A 118 3.60 -7.61 -7.00
N TRP A 119 3.95 -8.15 -8.16
CA TRP A 119 5.30 -8.66 -8.43
C TRP A 119 6.08 -7.67 -9.28
N LEU A 120 7.00 -6.96 -8.64
CA LEU A 120 7.72 -5.86 -9.27
C LEU A 120 9.11 -6.30 -9.71
N ASP A 121 9.48 -5.98 -10.95
CA ASP A 121 10.90 -5.97 -11.33
C ASP A 121 11.65 -4.83 -10.60
N GLU A 122 12.97 -4.77 -10.75
CA GLU A 122 13.81 -3.80 -10.03
C GLU A 122 13.44 -2.34 -10.35
N GLU A 123 13.09 -2.05 -11.61
CA GLU A 123 12.76 -0.69 -12.05
C GLU A 123 11.40 -0.26 -11.52
N GLN A 124 10.40 -1.13 -11.64
CA GLN A 124 9.07 -0.93 -11.07
C GLN A 124 9.15 -0.73 -9.55
N LEU A 125 9.96 -1.54 -8.85
CA LEU A 125 10.14 -1.44 -7.41
C LEU A 125 10.75 -0.11 -6.99
N ARG A 126 11.76 0.40 -7.72
CA ARG A 126 12.34 1.73 -7.48
C ARG A 126 11.32 2.85 -7.61
N VAL A 127 10.42 2.76 -8.60
CA VAL A 127 9.34 3.75 -8.78
C VAL A 127 8.34 3.70 -7.63
N VAL A 128 7.92 2.50 -7.19
CA VAL A 128 7.02 2.37 -6.06
C VAL A 128 7.69 2.90 -4.79
N ASP A 129 8.94 2.50 -4.50
CA ASP A 129 9.71 3.02 -3.36
C ASP A 129 9.80 4.54 -3.33
N ALA A 130 10.10 5.17 -4.48
CA ALA A 130 10.16 6.62 -4.61
C ALA A 130 8.81 7.27 -4.30
N SER A 131 7.70 6.69 -4.80
CA SER A 131 6.34 7.18 -4.56
C SER A 131 5.92 7.09 -3.09
N GLU A 132 6.44 6.10 -2.36
CA GLU A 132 6.20 5.91 -0.91
C GLU A 132 7.18 6.72 -0.04
N GLY A 133 8.15 7.40 -0.67
CA GLY A 133 9.18 8.20 -0.03
C GLY A 133 10.28 7.39 0.63
N VAL A 134 10.44 6.10 0.32
CA VAL A 134 11.44 5.22 0.95
C VAL A 134 12.87 5.78 0.91
N PRO A 135 13.37 6.32 -0.23
CA PRO A 135 14.72 6.87 -0.29
C PRO A 135 14.91 8.16 0.54
N LEU A 136 13.82 8.81 0.97
CA LEU A 136 13.87 10.09 1.66
C LEU A 136 14.06 9.89 3.17
N PRO A 137 14.94 10.66 3.84
CA PRO A 137 15.10 10.61 5.29
C PRO A 137 13.78 10.83 6.04
N LYS A 138 12.93 11.74 5.52
CA LYS A 138 11.61 12.09 6.06
C LYS A 138 10.46 11.51 5.23
N GLY A 139 10.68 10.42 4.50
CA GLY A 139 9.62 9.73 3.77
C GLY A 139 8.52 9.20 4.69
N ASN A 140 7.31 9.03 4.16
CA ASN A 140 6.17 8.58 4.98
C ASN A 140 6.21 7.09 5.29
N PHE A 141 6.87 6.29 4.45
CA PHE A 141 6.95 4.84 4.60
C PHE A 141 8.39 4.32 4.63
N ARG A 142 8.52 3.09 5.11
CA ARG A 142 9.69 2.23 4.89
C ARG A 142 9.20 0.91 4.31
N ARG A 143 9.97 0.36 3.36
CA ARG A 143 9.75 -1.00 2.90
C ARG A 143 10.28 -1.99 3.93
N ALA A 144 9.47 -2.94 4.33
CA ALA A 144 9.80 -3.99 5.30
C ALA A 144 9.52 -5.35 4.68
N TRP A 145 10.39 -6.34 4.88
CA TRP A 145 10.09 -7.73 4.54
C TRP A 145 9.25 -8.33 5.66
N LEU A 146 8.02 -8.76 5.35
CA LEU A 146 7.13 -9.44 6.30
C LEU A 146 7.28 -10.95 6.11
N SER A 147 7.97 -11.60 7.04
CA SER A 147 8.27 -13.03 6.99
C SER A 147 7.13 -13.90 7.50
N ALA A 148 7.03 -15.10 6.93
CA ALA A 148 6.35 -16.22 7.57
C ALA A 148 7.17 -16.74 8.78
N PRO A 149 6.53 -17.34 9.81
CA PRO A 149 5.11 -17.66 9.89
C PRO A 149 4.22 -16.52 10.42
N GLU A 150 4.80 -15.42 10.93
CA GLU A 150 4.05 -14.33 11.56
C GLU A 150 3.08 -13.65 10.59
N VAL A 151 3.51 -13.47 9.34
CA VAL A 151 2.66 -13.02 8.24
C VAL A 151 2.63 -14.10 7.17
N ARG A 152 1.48 -14.77 7.03
CA ARG A 152 1.29 -15.83 6.04
C ARG A 152 0.65 -15.27 4.79
N ILE A 153 1.31 -15.41 3.65
CA ILE A 153 0.82 -14.99 2.34
C ILE A 153 0.61 -16.25 1.49
N GLU A 154 -0.64 -16.63 1.31
CA GLU A 154 -1.06 -17.78 0.51
C GLU A 154 -1.55 -17.27 -0.85
N VAL A 155 -0.85 -17.65 -1.92
CA VAL A 155 -1.26 -17.37 -3.30
C VAL A 155 -2.07 -18.55 -3.86
N ALA A 156 -2.52 -18.49 -5.11
CA ALA A 156 -3.23 -19.61 -5.73
C ALA A 156 -2.41 -20.91 -5.73
N ASP A 157 -3.09 -22.03 -5.97
CA ASP A 157 -2.49 -23.37 -6.06
C ASP A 157 -1.83 -23.89 -4.77
N GLY A 158 -2.29 -23.38 -3.61
CA GLY A 158 -1.83 -23.84 -2.29
C GLY A 158 -0.41 -23.39 -1.93
N VAL A 159 0.19 -22.48 -2.71
CA VAL A 159 1.54 -21.99 -2.48
C VAL A 159 1.54 -20.93 -1.38
N THR A 160 2.40 -21.10 -0.38
CA THR A 160 2.67 -20.10 0.65
C THR A 160 4.02 -19.46 0.38
N LEU A 161 4.07 -18.12 0.30
CA LEU A 161 5.32 -17.39 0.13
C LEU A 161 6.13 -17.38 1.44
N PRO A 162 7.47 -17.35 1.39
CA PRO A 162 8.31 -17.19 2.58
C PRO A 162 8.14 -15.81 3.25
N GLY A 163 7.59 -14.86 2.51
CA GLY A 163 7.27 -13.51 2.95
C GLY A 163 6.95 -12.60 1.77
N GLY A 164 6.75 -11.32 2.07
CA GLY A 164 6.58 -10.29 1.05
C GLY A 164 6.90 -8.92 1.60
N TYR A 165 7.30 -8.00 0.73
CA TYR A 165 7.52 -6.62 1.13
C TYR A 165 6.20 -5.92 1.42
N ALA A 166 6.18 -5.03 2.41
CA ALA A 166 5.08 -4.09 2.63
C ALA A 166 5.66 -2.71 2.96
N TYR A 167 4.85 -1.67 2.74
CA TYR A 167 5.20 -0.30 3.12
C TYR A 167 4.60 0.01 4.51
N VAL A 168 5.46 0.05 5.52
CA VAL A 168 5.11 0.36 6.91
C VAL A 168 5.22 1.86 7.14
N ASN A 169 4.16 2.50 7.63
CA ASN A 169 4.14 3.94 7.83
C ASN A 169 5.04 4.36 8.99
N ARG A 170 5.90 5.37 8.77
CA ARG A 170 6.85 5.87 9.78
C ARG A 170 6.19 6.66 10.91
N HIS A 171 4.99 7.18 10.67
CA HIS A 171 4.22 7.93 11.64
C HIS A 171 3.29 7.04 12.47
N GLY A 172 3.25 5.73 12.19
CA GLY A 172 2.28 4.80 12.77
C GLY A 172 0.93 4.83 12.05
N VAL A 173 -0.10 4.41 12.77
CA VAL A 173 -1.48 4.31 12.26
C VAL A 173 -2.43 5.06 13.18
N LEU A 174 -3.58 5.48 12.66
CA LEU A 174 -4.61 6.05 13.51
C LEU A 174 -5.17 4.98 14.43
N ARG A 175 -5.52 5.37 15.66
CA ARG A 175 -6.18 4.51 16.64
C ARG A 175 -7.68 4.75 16.68
N ASP A 176 -8.43 3.71 17.02
CA ASP A 176 -9.85 3.80 17.33
C ASP A 176 -10.09 4.20 18.81
N GLY A 177 -11.35 4.19 19.24
CA GLY A 177 -11.73 4.51 20.62
C GLY A 177 -11.13 3.59 21.68
N SER A 178 -10.84 2.32 21.33
CA SER A 178 -10.17 1.35 22.21
C SER A 178 -8.65 1.57 22.30
N GLY A 179 -8.09 2.31 21.35
CA GLY A 179 -6.65 2.50 21.19
C GLY A 179 -5.96 1.49 20.29
N ALA A 180 -6.69 0.52 19.76
CA ALA A 180 -6.23 -0.36 18.70
C ALA A 180 -6.11 0.39 17.36
N PRO A 181 -5.32 -0.12 16.40
CA PRO A 181 -5.31 0.40 15.03
C PRO A 181 -6.71 0.49 14.41
N ARG A 182 -7.02 1.67 13.89
CA ARG A 182 -8.29 1.98 13.25
C ARG A 182 -8.32 1.39 11.85
N ALA A 183 -9.34 0.57 11.55
CA ALA A 183 -9.61 0.10 10.20
C ALA A 183 -9.94 1.27 9.27
N HIS A 184 -9.56 1.17 7.99
CA HIS A 184 -9.82 2.22 7.01
C HIS A 184 -11.27 2.13 6.47
N PRO A 185 -12.17 3.10 6.77
CA PRO A 185 -13.58 2.99 6.37
C PRO A 185 -13.82 3.38 4.90
N GLY A 186 -12.84 4.05 4.28
CA GLY A 186 -12.98 4.73 2.99
C GLY A 186 -12.72 6.21 3.17
N GLN A 187 -12.30 6.92 2.12
CA GLN A 187 -11.86 8.31 2.30
C GLN A 187 -12.97 9.25 2.72
N ARG A 188 -14.14 9.18 2.06
CA ARG A 188 -15.23 10.12 2.34
C ARG A 188 -15.67 10.05 3.80
N GLU A 189 -15.87 8.84 4.31
CA GLU A 189 -16.24 8.61 5.71
C GLU A 189 -15.12 9.07 6.66
N LEU A 190 -13.88 8.63 6.42
CA LEU A 190 -12.73 9.01 7.25
C LEU A 190 -12.57 10.52 7.37
N LEU A 191 -12.60 11.23 6.24
CA LEU A 191 -12.43 12.69 6.22
C LEU A 191 -13.61 13.38 6.89
N SER A 192 -14.84 12.93 6.65
CA SER A 192 -16.04 13.49 7.29
C SER A 192 -15.96 13.39 8.81
N GLU A 193 -15.52 12.25 9.35
CA GLU A 193 -15.38 12.07 10.80
C GLU A 193 -14.23 12.90 11.40
N LEU A 194 -13.09 13.02 10.70
CA LEU A 194 -11.99 13.87 11.14
C LEU A 194 -12.43 15.34 11.23
N LEU A 195 -13.12 15.82 10.19
CA LEU A 195 -13.62 17.18 10.12
C LEU A 195 -14.74 17.43 11.14
N ALA A 196 -15.66 16.48 11.35
CA ALA A 196 -16.69 16.60 12.37
C ALA A 196 -16.08 16.62 13.79
N GLY A 197 -15.11 15.74 14.04
CA GLY A 197 -14.52 15.49 15.35
C GLY A 197 -13.48 16.52 15.81
N SER A 198 -13.13 17.55 15.03
CA SER A 198 -12.15 18.55 15.44
C SER A 198 -12.26 19.88 14.69
N ALA A 199 -12.33 20.97 15.46
CA ALA A 199 -12.28 22.33 14.91
C ALA A 199 -10.92 22.65 14.25
N ARG A 200 -9.81 22.10 14.78
CA ARG A 200 -8.46 22.31 14.21
C ARG A 200 -8.35 21.67 12.83
N TRP A 201 -8.95 20.50 12.63
CA TRP A 201 -9.01 19.87 11.30
C TRP A 201 -9.81 20.73 10.31
N ARG A 202 -10.95 21.31 10.75
CA ARG A 202 -11.74 22.21 9.89
C ARG A 202 -11.02 23.50 9.53
N GLU A 203 -10.29 24.08 10.47
CA GLU A 203 -9.48 25.27 10.24
C GLU A 203 -8.44 25.04 9.14
N LEU A 204 -7.72 23.91 9.21
CA LEU A 204 -6.69 23.56 8.24
C LEU A 204 -7.30 23.21 6.87
N PHE A 205 -8.28 22.31 6.84
CA PHE A 205 -8.66 21.59 5.62
C PHE A 205 -10.06 21.91 5.10
N GLY A 206 -10.81 22.80 5.75
CA GLY A 206 -12.19 23.11 5.37
C GLY A 206 -13.20 22.19 6.06
N VAL A 207 -14.47 22.30 5.69
CA VAL A 207 -15.57 21.62 6.39
C VAL A 207 -16.13 20.43 5.62
N THR A 208 -15.66 20.23 4.38
CA THR A 208 -16.05 19.09 3.52
C THR A 208 -14.85 18.23 3.13
N PRO A 209 -15.06 16.92 2.84
CA PRO A 209 -14.01 16.07 2.27
C PRO A 209 -13.40 16.62 0.97
N GLU A 210 -14.20 17.26 0.12
CA GLU A 210 -13.75 17.89 -1.13
C GLU A 210 -12.76 19.03 -0.87
N GLU A 211 -13.08 19.93 0.07
CA GLU A 211 -12.16 21.00 0.49
C GLU A 211 -10.88 20.43 1.08
N PHE A 212 -10.99 19.35 1.88
CA PHE A 212 -9.82 18.68 2.44
C PHE A 212 -8.89 18.23 1.32
N CYS A 213 -9.42 17.51 0.34
CA CYS A 213 -8.64 17.01 -0.79
C CYS A 213 -7.99 18.16 -1.58
N ALA A 214 -8.75 19.21 -1.88
CA ALA A 214 -8.28 20.36 -2.66
C ALA A 214 -7.14 21.09 -1.94
N ARG A 215 -7.30 21.40 -0.64
CA ARG A 215 -6.29 22.12 0.14
C ARG A 215 -5.03 21.29 0.37
N ALA A 216 -5.18 20.02 0.69
CA ALA A 216 -4.04 19.12 0.89
C ALA A 216 -3.20 18.94 -0.38
N ARG A 217 -3.82 18.88 -1.57
CA ARG A 217 -3.10 18.80 -2.85
C ARG A 217 -2.30 20.06 -3.18
N ALA A 218 -2.75 21.21 -2.72
CA ALA A 218 -2.13 22.49 -3.05
C ALA A 218 -0.98 22.88 -2.12
N ASP A 219 -0.87 22.30 -0.92
CA ASP A 219 0.07 22.78 0.11
C ASP A 219 0.74 21.66 0.93
N HIS A 220 2.04 21.45 0.68
CA HIS A 220 2.85 20.46 1.41
C HIS A 220 3.02 20.81 2.89
N ARG A 221 3.17 22.11 3.23
CA ARG A 221 3.32 22.55 4.62
C ARG A 221 2.02 22.30 5.38
N LEU A 222 0.87 22.45 4.71
CA LEU A 222 -0.43 22.10 5.28
C LEU A 222 -0.53 20.60 5.56
N CYS A 223 -0.10 19.73 4.65
CA CYS A 223 -0.04 18.29 4.88
C CYS A 223 0.87 17.92 6.07
N GLU A 224 2.02 18.57 6.21
CA GLU A 224 2.89 18.38 7.39
C GLU A 224 2.19 18.80 8.69
N ARG A 225 1.47 19.93 8.68
CA ARG A 225 0.69 20.40 9.84
C ARG A 225 -0.42 19.41 10.19
N GLY A 226 -1.18 18.92 9.20
CA GLY A 226 -2.20 17.89 9.42
C GLY A 226 -1.62 16.57 9.94
N THR A 227 -0.47 16.16 9.41
CA THR A 227 0.26 14.97 9.90
C THR A 227 0.65 15.12 11.36
N ARG A 228 1.20 16.27 11.76
CA ARG A 228 1.51 16.58 13.18
C ARG A 228 0.24 16.63 14.04
N LEU A 229 -0.87 17.14 13.50
CA LEU A 229 -2.13 17.25 14.22
C LEU A 229 -2.67 15.89 14.69
N PHE A 230 -2.45 14.80 13.94
CA PHE A 230 -2.81 13.46 14.43
C PHE A 230 -2.11 13.11 15.76
N ALA A 231 -0.82 13.44 15.88
CA ALA A 231 -0.06 13.21 17.10
C ALA A 231 -0.49 14.16 18.22
N ASP A 232 -0.67 15.46 17.92
CA ASP A 232 -1.13 16.47 18.88
C ASP A 232 -2.48 16.08 19.52
N GLU A 233 -3.39 15.50 18.73
CA GLU A 233 -4.70 15.04 19.19
C GLU A 233 -4.67 13.60 19.75
N LYS A 234 -3.49 13.00 19.95
CA LYS A 234 -3.30 11.65 20.51
C LYS A 234 -4.10 10.58 19.76
N ARG A 235 -4.16 10.71 18.42
CA ARG A 235 -4.86 9.80 17.51
C ARG A 235 -3.96 8.72 16.93
N VAL A 236 -2.69 8.66 17.29
CA VAL A 236 -1.71 7.75 16.70
C VAL A 236 -1.41 6.59 17.64
N THR A 237 -1.23 5.40 17.07
CA THR A 237 -0.67 4.23 17.73
C THR A 237 0.34 3.54 16.82
N ALA A 238 1.16 2.66 17.38
CA ALA A 238 2.08 1.84 16.60
C ALA A 238 1.31 0.89 15.67
N SER A 239 1.89 0.62 14.50
CA SER A 239 1.35 -0.39 13.59
C SER A 239 1.58 -1.82 14.11
N GLY A 240 2.56 -2.01 15.00
CA GLY A 240 3.02 -3.33 15.44
C GLY A 240 3.94 -4.02 14.43
N LEU A 241 4.29 -3.34 13.32
CA LEU A 241 5.19 -3.84 12.28
C LEU A 241 6.58 -3.19 12.34
N GLU A 242 6.85 -2.35 13.34
CA GLU A 242 8.12 -1.63 13.49
C GLU A 242 9.32 -2.58 13.69
N SER A 243 9.09 -3.78 14.23
CA SER A 243 10.13 -4.82 14.41
C SER A 243 10.70 -5.33 13.09
N TYR A 244 9.94 -5.29 11.99
CA TYR A 244 10.42 -5.68 10.66
C TYR A 244 11.35 -4.62 10.05
N LEU A 245 11.35 -3.40 10.59
CA LEU A 245 12.20 -2.30 10.11
C LEU A 245 13.60 -2.29 10.73
N THR A 246 13.78 -2.98 11.86
CA THR A 246 15.01 -2.97 12.65
C THR A 246 15.89 -4.20 12.47
N GLY A 247 15.57 -5.07 11.50
CA GLY A 247 16.40 -6.21 11.11
C GLY A 247 16.23 -7.49 11.94
N ARG A 248 15.40 -7.50 13.00
CA ARG A 248 15.14 -8.74 13.77
C ARG A 248 14.34 -9.78 12.98
N HIS A 249 13.59 -9.35 11.96
CA HIS A 249 12.75 -10.19 11.08
C HIS A 249 12.79 -9.74 9.60
N GLY A 250 13.69 -8.82 9.24
CA GLY A 250 13.62 -8.05 7.99
C GLY A 250 14.55 -8.48 6.86
N GLU A 251 15.33 -9.56 7.03
CA GLU A 251 16.19 -10.06 5.96
C GLU A 251 15.37 -10.85 4.94
N SER A 252 15.34 -10.35 3.71
CA SER A 252 14.93 -11.17 2.56
C SER A 252 15.93 -12.32 2.42
N PRO A 253 15.48 -13.55 2.12
CA PRO A 253 16.41 -14.55 1.64
C PRO A 253 17.09 -13.97 0.39
N GLY A 254 18.42 -13.87 0.40
CA GLY A 254 19.18 -13.43 -0.77
C GLY A 254 18.95 -14.39 -1.95
N PRO A 255 19.19 -13.96 -3.20
CA PRO A 255 19.20 -14.88 -4.33
C PRO A 255 20.23 -15.98 -4.03
N GLY A 256 19.78 -17.22 -3.89
CA GLY A 256 20.60 -18.34 -3.45
C GLY A 256 21.88 -18.44 -4.28
N ALA A 257 23.04 -18.39 -3.60
CA ALA A 257 24.31 -18.74 -4.20
C ALA A 257 24.22 -20.18 -4.70
N SER A 258 24.51 -20.42 -5.99
CA SER A 258 24.53 -21.75 -6.54
C SER A 258 25.66 -22.54 -5.89
N SER A 259 25.34 -23.46 -5.00
CA SER A 259 26.29 -24.47 -4.54
C SER A 259 26.45 -25.50 -5.66
N SER A 260 27.47 -25.33 -6.50
CA SER A 260 27.93 -26.38 -7.39
C SER A 260 28.43 -27.57 -6.55
N PRO A 261 28.03 -28.81 -6.85
CA PRO A 261 28.54 -29.97 -6.12
C PRO A 261 29.95 -30.28 -6.62
N SER A 262 30.92 -30.21 -5.71
CA SER A 262 32.21 -30.85 -5.91
C SER A 262 32.06 -32.33 -5.59
N SER A 263 32.39 -33.19 -6.53
CA SER A 263 32.68 -34.61 -6.31
C SER A 263 33.75 -35.04 -7.32
N PRO A 264 34.51 -36.13 -7.06
CA PRO A 264 34.60 -36.93 -5.84
C PRO A 264 35.87 -36.66 -5.01
#